data_AF-A0A0D0V6P7-F1
#
_entry.id   AF-A0A0D0V6P7-F1
#
_cell.length_a   1.000
_cell.length_b   1.000
_cell.length_c   1.000
_cell.angle_alpha   90.00
_cell.angle_beta   90.00
_cell.angle_gamma   90.00
#
_symmetry.space_group_name_H-M   'P 1'
#
loop_
_entity.id
_entity.type
_entity.pdbx_description
1 polymer ?
#
loop_
_entity_poly.entity_id
_entity_poly.type
_entity_poly.pdbx_seq_one_letter_code
_entity_poly.pdbx_strand_id
1 'polypeptide(L)'
;MAELNPALISPMTGRIRVLPTQQMCLSSLTFTEDTGKQFSESSTPTDTAPLIFPFSSLIGSDEAQLLTQEDYNHIFATGDCAQTRAIQAGHTAFGQGEVAARNILRLIVKEEEGVEKKNDEELEEYEAPKPLIKHTLGTVSLPSLFVEKLKMAF
;
A
#
# COMPACT_ATOMS: atom_id res chain seq x y z
N MET A 1 0.57 0.05 -26.67
CA MET A 1 0.51 0.08 -25.20
C MET A 1 0.95 -1.28 -24.70
N ALA A 2 1.78 -1.35 -23.66
CA ALA A 2 2.14 -2.64 -23.08
C ALA A 2 0.89 -3.31 -22.51
N GLU A 3 0.69 -4.59 -22.82
CA GLU A 3 -0.44 -5.37 -22.31
C GLU A 3 -0.13 -5.75 -20.86
N LEU A 4 -0.93 -5.25 -19.91
CA LEU A 4 -0.76 -5.56 -18.50
C LEU A 4 -1.56 -6.83 -18.18
N ASN A 5 -0.93 -7.80 -17.52
CA ASN A 5 -1.62 -9.02 -17.11
C ASN A 5 -2.83 -8.68 -16.22
N PRO A 6 -4.07 -9.05 -16.60
CA PRO A 6 -5.27 -8.69 -15.85
C PRO A 6 -5.28 -9.25 -14.43
N ALA A 7 -4.53 -10.32 -14.15
CA ALA A 7 -4.41 -10.90 -12.81
C ALA A 7 -3.71 -9.96 -11.80
N LEU A 8 -2.96 -8.97 -12.28
CA LEU A 8 -2.35 -7.92 -11.44
C LEU A 8 -3.37 -6.91 -10.94
N ILE A 9 -4.54 -6.81 -11.57
CA ILE A 9 -5.56 -5.83 -11.22
C ILE A 9 -6.64 -6.52 -10.40
N SER A 10 -6.96 -5.95 -9.24
CA SER A 10 -8.09 -6.39 -8.44
C SER A 10 -9.40 -6.12 -9.20
N PRO A 11 -10.24 -7.12 -9.50
CA PRO A 11 -11.51 -6.90 -10.18
C PRO A 11 -12.51 -6.12 -9.31
N MET A 12 -12.33 -6.13 -7.99
CA MET A 12 -13.21 -5.41 -7.06
C MET A 12 -12.88 -3.91 -7.00
N THR A 13 -11.60 -3.56 -7.02
CA THR A 13 -11.16 -2.19 -6.79
C THR A 13 -10.59 -1.51 -8.03
N GLY A 14 -10.30 -2.27 -9.09
CA GLY A 14 -9.62 -1.78 -10.30
C GLY A 14 -8.16 -1.38 -10.06
N ARG A 15 -7.58 -1.74 -8.91
CA ARG A 15 -6.22 -1.34 -8.50
C ARG A 15 -5.20 -2.45 -8.68
N ILE A 16 -3.95 -2.06 -8.90
CA ILE A 16 -2.81 -2.96 -9.02
C ILE A 16 -2.53 -3.59 -7.66
N ARG A 17 -2.44 -4.90 -7.61
CA ARG A 17 -2.11 -5.67 -6.41
C ARG A 17 -0.62 -5.54 -6.11
N VAL A 18 -0.31 -5.22 -4.85
CA VAL A 18 1.08 -5.06 -4.40
C VAL A 18 1.32 -5.78 -3.08
N LEU A 19 2.56 -6.20 -2.86
CA LEU A 19 3.09 -6.64 -1.57
C LEU A 19 3.33 -5.44 -0.64
N PRO A 20 3.53 -5.65 0.68
CA PRO A 20 3.96 -4.59 1.59
C PRO A 20 5.24 -3.86 1.14
N THR A 21 6.13 -4.54 0.42
CA THR A 21 7.33 -3.97 -0.22
C THR A 21 7.05 -3.06 -1.42
N GLN A 22 5.77 -2.87 -1.78
CA GLN A 22 5.24 -2.12 -2.93
C GLN A 22 5.46 -2.77 -4.31
N GLN A 23 6.03 -3.98 -4.36
CA GLN A 23 6.19 -4.75 -5.60
C GLN A 23 4.86 -5.29 -6.09
N MET A 24 4.64 -5.30 -7.40
CA MET A 24 3.45 -5.90 -8.01
C MET A 24 3.40 -7.41 -7.76
N CYS A 25 2.21 -7.96 -7.52
CA CYS A 25 2.04 -9.39 -7.31
C CYS A 25 0.81 -9.97 -8.01
N LEU A 26 0.96 -11.17 -8.57
CA LEU A 26 -0.17 -11.97 -9.07
C LEU A 26 -0.84 -12.63 -7.88
N SER A 27 -2.15 -12.47 -7.73
CA SER A 27 -2.86 -13.08 -6.61
C SER A 27 -3.28 -14.53 -6.89
N SER A 28 -2.88 -15.43 -5.97
CA SER A 28 -3.85 -16.28 -5.26
C SER A 28 -4.00 -15.89 -3.76
N LEU A 29 -3.49 -14.73 -3.33
CA LEU A 29 -3.63 -14.29 -1.94
C LEU A 29 -5.06 -13.76 -1.70
N THR A 30 -5.90 -14.63 -1.14
CA THR A 30 -7.18 -14.27 -0.56
C THR A 30 -6.95 -13.37 0.65
N PHE A 31 -7.09 -12.05 0.46
CA PHE A 31 -7.26 -11.14 1.58
C PHE A 31 -8.75 -11.13 1.92
N THR A 32 -9.12 -11.81 3.01
CA THR A 32 -10.45 -11.65 3.61
C THR A 32 -10.51 -10.25 4.22
N GLU A 33 -11.24 -9.35 3.57
CA GLU A 33 -11.62 -8.06 4.11
C GLU A 33 -12.57 -8.29 5.30
N ASP A 34 -12.07 -8.23 6.53
CA ASP A 34 -12.94 -8.16 7.71
C ASP A 34 -13.35 -6.70 7.95
N THR A 35 -14.09 -6.13 7.00
CA THR A 35 -14.72 -4.82 7.16
C THR A 35 -16.20 -5.04 7.39
N GLY A 36 -16.55 -5.33 8.65
CA GLY A 36 -17.95 -5.46 9.00
C GLY A 36 -18.21 -5.92 10.42
N LYS A 37 -17.72 -5.20 11.44
CA LYS A 37 -18.44 -4.97 12.71
C LYS A 37 -17.68 -4.10 13.71
N GLN A 38 -18.42 -3.13 14.24
CA GLN A 38 -18.41 -2.64 15.63
C GLN A 38 -17.36 -1.60 16.06
N PHE A 39 -17.78 -0.34 15.92
CA PHE A 39 -17.72 0.59 17.05
C PHE A 39 -18.59 0.04 18.19
N SER A 40 -17.98 -0.63 19.17
CA SER A 40 -18.53 -0.73 20.54
C SER A 40 -17.51 -1.41 21.46
N GLU A 41 -17.11 -0.64 22.46
CA GLU A 41 -16.65 -1.06 23.80
C GLU A 41 -15.19 -1.50 24.00
N SER A 42 -14.58 -0.84 25.00
CA SER A 42 -13.24 -1.06 25.51
C SER A 42 -13.15 -2.34 26.34
N SER A 43 -12.10 -3.13 26.13
CA SER A 43 -11.38 -3.90 27.16
C SER A 43 -10.06 -4.42 26.57
N THR A 44 -8.93 -4.21 27.26
CA THR A 44 -7.73 -5.08 27.15
C THR A 44 -7.98 -6.37 27.96
N PRO A 45 -7.17 -7.46 27.93
CA PRO A 45 -5.80 -7.63 27.42
C PRO A 45 -5.49 -8.96 26.67
N THR A 46 -4.21 -9.14 26.29
CA THR A 46 -3.45 -10.43 26.17
C THR A 46 -3.07 -10.90 24.75
N ASP A 47 -1.77 -10.74 24.47
CA ASP A 47 -0.84 -11.68 23.83
C ASP A 47 -1.35 -12.60 22.71
N THR A 48 -0.94 -12.33 21.45
CA THR A 48 -0.90 -13.33 20.39
C THR A 48 0.24 -13.02 19.43
N ALA A 49 1.09 -14.02 19.24
CA ALA A 49 2.37 -14.04 18.52
C ALA A 49 2.32 -13.45 17.09
N PRO A 50 3.48 -12.99 16.55
CA PRO A 50 3.58 -12.61 15.14
C PRO A 50 3.23 -13.81 14.26
N LEU A 51 2.21 -13.65 13.42
CA LEU A 51 1.83 -14.66 12.43
C LEU A 51 2.90 -14.71 11.35
N ILE A 52 3.80 -15.68 11.50
CA ILE A 52 4.67 -16.19 10.44
C ILE A 52 3.75 -16.68 9.32
N PHE A 53 3.84 -16.06 8.14
CA PHE A 53 3.25 -16.62 6.94
C PHE A 53 4.30 -17.51 6.28
N PRO A 54 4.12 -18.84 6.24
CA PRO A 54 5.02 -19.67 5.48
C PRO A 54 4.76 -19.41 4.00
N PHE A 55 5.80 -18.97 3.29
CA PHE A 55 5.88 -19.11 1.84
C PHE A 55 5.92 -20.62 1.53
N SER A 56 4.75 -21.23 1.37
CA SER A 56 4.64 -22.59 0.86
C SER A 56 4.55 -22.50 -0.65
N SER A 57 5.62 -22.93 -1.31
CA SER A 57 5.63 -23.34 -2.70
C SER A 57 4.55 -24.41 -2.92
N LEU A 58 3.36 -23.99 -3.33
CA LEU A 58 2.32 -24.88 -3.83
C LEU A 58 2.75 -25.40 -5.21
N ILE A 59 3.59 -26.45 -5.18
CA ILE A 59 3.73 -27.38 -6.30
C ILE A 59 2.52 -28.32 -6.20
N GLY A 60 1.40 -27.86 -6.73
CA GLY A 60 0.22 -28.69 -7.01
C GLY A 60 0.27 -29.12 -8.46
N SER A 61 0.48 -30.42 -8.68
CA SER A 61 0.50 -31.04 -9.99
C SER A 61 -0.87 -30.97 -10.66
N ASP A 62 -1.00 -30.17 -11.72
CA ASP A 62 -1.84 -30.52 -12.87
C ASP A 62 -1.36 -29.76 -14.11
N GLU A 63 -1.09 -30.53 -15.17
CA GLU A 63 -0.47 -30.09 -16.43
C GLU A 63 -1.44 -29.27 -17.28
N ALA A 64 -1.35 -27.93 -17.25
CA ALA A 64 -1.65 -27.09 -18.41
C ALA A 64 -1.16 -25.64 -18.23
N GLN A 65 -0.24 -25.26 -19.14
CA GLN A 65 0.28 -23.92 -19.42
C GLN A 65 1.50 -23.51 -18.58
N LEU A 66 2.67 -23.70 -19.19
CA LEU A 66 3.87 -22.89 -19.03
C LEU A 66 3.51 -21.41 -19.20
N LEU A 67 2.95 -20.81 -18.15
CA LEU A 67 3.07 -19.37 -17.96
C LEU A 67 4.53 -19.17 -17.59
N THR A 68 5.30 -18.58 -18.51
CA THR A 68 6.45 -17.75 -18.14
C THR A 68 5.99 -16.94 -16.94
N GLN A 69 6.42 -17.31 -15.74
CA GLN A 69 6.03 -16.60 -14.53
C GLN A 69 6.70 -15.24 -14.67
N GLU A 70 5.98 -14.28 -15.27
CA GLU A 70 6.49 -12.95 -15.50
C GLU A 70 6.95 -12.42 -14.15
N ASP A 71 8.25 -12.16 -14.06
CA ASP A 71 8.86 -11.72 -12.82
C ASP A 71 8.57 -10.23 -12.66
N TYR A 72 7.61 -9.91 -11.80
CA TYR A 72 7.25 -8.52 -11.47
C TYR A 72 8.02 -7.97 -10.26
N ASN A 73 9.08 -8.65 -9.79
CA ASN A 73 9.85 -8.23 -8.62
C ASN A 73 10.52 -6.86 -8.80
N HIS A 74 10.69 -6.38 -10.03
CA HIS A 74 11.28 -5.08 -10.34
C HIS A 74 10.24 -4.00 -10.69
N ILE A 75 8.94 -4.31 -10.61
CA ILE A 75 7.87 -3.37 -10.89
C ILE A 75 7.14 -3.00 -9.60
N PHE A 76 6.99 -1.71 -9.34
CA PHE A 76 6.39 -1.17 -8.12
C PHE A 76 5.16 -0.31 -8.46
N ALA A 77 4.16 -0.32 -7.57
CA ALA A 77 3.02 0.59 -7.66
C ALA A 77 2.72 1.21 -6.29
N THR A 78 2.38 2.50 -6.27
CA THR A 78 2.13 3.27 -5.05
C THR A 78 0.97 4.25 -5.23
N GLY A 79 0.41 4.74 -4.13
CA GLY A 79 -0.70 5.69 -4.13
C GLY A 79 -2.01 5.10 -4.64
N ASP A 80 -2.80 5.93 -5.34
CA ASP A 80 -4.19 5.64 -5.71
C ASP A 80 -4.37 4.44 -6.64
N CYS A 81 -3.32 4.07 -7.40
CA CYS A 81 -3.35 2.90 -8.29
C CYS A 81 -3.03 1.59 -7.57
N ALA A 82 -2.47 1.64 -6.35
CA ALA A 82 -2.04 0.46 -5.61
C ALA A 82 -3.10 -0.01 -4.62
N GLN A 83 -3.39 -1.31 -4.66
CA GLN A 83 -4.23 -1.99 -3.69
C GLN A 83 -3.42 -2.24 -2.42
N THR A 84 -3.60 -1.38 -1.43
CA THR A 84 -2.92 -1.47 -0.13
C THR A 84 -3.95 -1.42 1.01
N ARG A 85 -3.51 -1.77 2.23
CA ARG A 85 -4.33 -1.65 3.45
C ARG A 85 -4.45 -0.21 3.97
N ALA A 86 -3.65 0.71 3.43
CA ALA A 86 -3.62 2.10 3.88
C ALA A 86 -4.72 2.93 3.21
N ILE A 87 -5.12 4.01 3.89
CA ILE A 87 -6.08 4.97 3.31
C ILE A 87 -5.48 5.64 2.08
N GLN A 88 -6.33 5.94 1.10
CA GLN A 88 -5.90 6.61 -0.13
C GLN A 88 -5.78 8.10 0.16
N ALA A 89 -4.54 8.56 0.32
CA ALA A 89 -4.22 9.93 0.65
C ALA A 89 -2.81 10.29 0.16
N GLY A 90 -2.59 11.58 -0.10
CA GLY A 90 -1.28 12.07 -0.56
C GLY A 90 -0.14 11.76 0.43
N HIS A 91 -0.40 11.82 1.75
CA HIS A 91 0.63 11.48 2.75
C HIS A 91 0.99 9.99 2.74
N THR A 92 0.01 9.12 2.43
CA THR A 92 0.23 7.68 2.28
C THR A 92 1.02 7.39 1.02
N ALA A 93 0.63 7.98 -0.12
CA ALA A 93 1.35 7.85 -1.38
C ALA A 93 2.81 8.32 -1.26
N PHE A 94 3.07 9.38 -0.50
CA PHE A 94 4.42 9.85 -0.19
C PHE A 94 5.23 8.76 0.54
N GLY A 95 4.73 8.22 1.65
CA GLY A 95 5.43 7.18 2.39
C GLY A 95 5.64 5.89 1.60
N GLN A 96 4.65 5.47 0.81
CA GLN A 96 4.77 4.31 -0.09
C GLN A 96 5.85 4.54 -1.15
N GLY A 97 5.91 5.74 -1.73
CA GLY A 97 6.94 6.13 -2.69
C GLY A 97 8.34 6.09 -2.09
N GLU A 98 8.51 6.55 -0.85
CA GLU A 98 9.81 6.47 -0.16
C GLU A 98 10.27 5.02 0.05
N VAL A 99 9.38 4.14 0.51
CA VAL A 99 9.69 2.71 0.70
C VAL A 99 10.05 2.05 -0.64
N ALA A 100 9.25 2.30 -1.68
CA ALA A 100 9.53 1.78 -3.02
C ALA A 100 10.90 2.25 -3.54
N ALA A 101 11.24 3.54 -3.38
CA ALA A 101 12.54 4.07 -3.78
C ALA A 101 13.70 3.42 -3.03
N ARG A 102 13.59 3.26 -1.70
CA ARG A 102 14.61 2.55 -0.90
C ARG A 102 14.77 1.10 -1.35
N ASN A 103 13.67 0.41 -1.65
CA ASN A 103 13.69 -0.96 -2.14
C ASN A 103 14.32 -1.08 -3.54
N ILE A 104 14.05 -0.15 -4.45
CA ILE A 104 14.71 -0.10 -5.75
C ILE A 104 16.23 0.05 -5.57
N LEU A 105 16.68 0.93 -4.68
CA LEU A 105 18.11 1.11 -4.40
C LEU A 105 18.74 -0.17 -3.83
N ARG A 106 18.05 -0.87 -2.91
CA ARG A 106 18.50 -2.17 -2.39
C ARG A 106 18.64 -3.23 -3.50
N LEU A 107 17.69 -3.26 -4.44
CA LEU A 107 17.76 -4.17 -5.58
C LEU A 107 18.95 -3.86 -6.50
N ILE A 108 19.20 -2.58 -6.79
CA ILE A 108 20.35 -2.15 -7.62
C ILE A 108 21.67 -2.56 -6.95
N VAL A 109 21.83 -2.27 -5.65
CA VAL A 109 23.04 -2.64 -4.91
C VAL A 109 23.24 -4.16 -4.91
N LYS A 110 22.17 -4.93 -4.73
CA LYS A 110 22.21 -6.40 -4.77
C LYS A 110 22.62 -6.94 -6.15
N GLU A 111 22.21 -6.27 -7.23
CA GLU A 111 22.61 -6.62 -8.59
C GLU A 111 24.08 -6.26 -8.87
N GLU A 112 24.54 -5.08 -8.43
CA GLU A 112 25.90 -4.58 -8.68
C GLU A 112 26.99 -5.27 -7.85
N GLU A 113 26.71 -5.59 -6.57
CA GLU A 113 27.73 -6.18 -5.68
C GLU A 113 27.97 -7.68 -5.96
N GLY A 114 27.06 -8.34 -6.69
CA GLY A 114 27.09 -9.77 -6.92
C GLY A 114 26.99 -10.59 -5.62
N VAL A 115 26.83 -11.91 -5.75
CA VAL A 115 26.57 -12.86 -4.64
C VAL A 115 27.65 -12.84 -3.52
N GLU A 116 28.78 -12.18 -3.73
CA GLU A 116 29.96 -12.26 -2.83
C GLU A 116 29.96 -11.27 -1.66
N LYS A 117 29.12 -10.22 -1.69
CA LYS A 117 28.87 -9.38 -0.50
C LYS A 117 27.44 -9.59 -0.02
N LYS A 118 27.30 -10.33 1.08
CA LYS A 118 26.04 -10.56 1.81
C LYS A 118 25.51 -9.28 2.48
N ASN A 119 25.23 -8.24 1.70
CA ASN A 119 24.21 -7.29 2.11
C ASN A 119 22.86 -7.89 1.68
N ASP A 120 22.46 -8.98 2.34
CA ASP A 120 21.09 -9.53 2.26
C ASP A 120 20.15 -8.62 3.07
N GLU A 121 20.17 -7.32 2.79
CA GLU A 121 19.18 -6.41 3.34
C GLU A 121 17.85 -6.76 2.70
N GLU A 122 16.95 -7.32 3.51
CA GLU A 122 15.58 -7.60 3.14
C GLU A 122 14.91 -6.30 2.67
N LEU A 123 14.00 -6.44 1.69
CA LEU A 123 13.22 -5.31 1.23
C LEU A 123 12.34 -4.80 2.38
N GLU A 124 12.27 -3.49 2.52
CA GLU A 124 11.49 -2.85 3.56
C GLU A 124 10.01 -2.93 3.25
N GLU A 125 9.23 -3.28 4.27
CA GLU A 125 7.79 -3.30 4.20
C GLU A 125 7.21 -1.93 4.56
N TYR A 126 6.23 -1.49 3.79
CA TYR A 126 5.48 -0.29 4.10
C TYR A 126 4.48 -0.53 5.24
N GLU A 127 4.70 0.15 6.36
CA GLU A 127 3.73 0.25 7.44
C GLU A 127 2.87 1.50 7.29
N ALA A 128 1.55 1.32 7.26
CA ALA A 128 0.63 2.43 7.15
C ALA A 128 0.67 3.29 8.44
N PRO A 129 0.96 4.60 8.35
CA PRO A 129 0.92 5.46 9.52
C PRO A 129 -0.51 5.62 10.01
N LYS A 130 -0.66 6.09 11.27
CA LYS A 130 -1.98 6.44 11.80
C LYS A 130 -2.68 7.43 10.86
N PRO A 131 -3.97 7.23 10.54
CA PRO A 131 -4.70 8.12 9.64
C PRO A 131 -4.59 9.59 10.07
N LEU A 132 -4.12 10.44 9.17
CA LEU A 132 -4.03 11.89 9.38
C LEU A 132 -4.79 12.60 8.26
N ILE A 133 -5.93 13.18 8.58
CA ILE A 133 -6.77 13.92 7.62
C ILE A 133 -6.93 15.35 8.12
N LYS A 134 -6.52 16.32 7.29
CA LYS A 134 -6.80 17.74 7.50
C LYS A 134 -7.83 18.18 6.48
N HIS A 135 -9.01 18.58 6.95
CA HIS A 135 -10.06 19.14 6.11
C HIS A 135 -10.25 20.62 6.44
N THR A 136 -10.11 21.49 5.43
CA THR A 136 -10.30 22.94 5.58
C THR A 136 -11.75 23.29 5.23
N LEU A 137 -12.50 23.84 6.20
CA LEU A 137 -13.93 24.15 6.03
C LEU A 137 -14.22 25.47 5.28
N GLY A 138 -13.19 26.24 4.92
CA GLY A 138 -13.37 27.52 4.22
C GLY A 138 -14.11 28.60 5.02
N THR A 139 -14.38 28.38 6.31
CA THR A 139 -15.03 29.37 7.17
C THR A 139 -14.03 30.46 7.56
N VAL A 140 -14.29 31.67 7.09
CA VAL A 140 -13.59 32.87 7.57
C VAL A 140 -14.34 33.35 8.81
N SER A 141 -13.76 33.22 10.01
CA SER A 141 -14.33 33.92 11.18
C SER A 141 -13.98 35.40 11.04
N LEU A 142 -14.82 36.15 10.36
CA LEU A 142 -14.68 37.60 10.31
C LEU A 142 -14.93 38.14 11.73
N PRO A 143 -14.04 38.97 12.29
CA PRO A 143 -14.33 39.68 13.53
C PRO A 143 -15.67 40.42 13.39
N SER A 144 -16.48 40.46 14.45
CA SER A 144 -17.84 41.06 14.42
C SER A 144 -17.87 42.46 13.81
N LEU A 145 -16.83 43.26 14.04
CA LEU A 145 -16.63 44.60 13.48
C LEU A 145 -16.60 44.63 11.93
N PHE A 146 -16.11 43.58 11.27
CA PHE A 146 -16.08 43.51 9.81
C PHE A 146 -17.45 43.13 9.22
N VAL A 147 -18.22 42.30 9.94
CA VAL A 147 -19.60 41.95 9.56
C VAL A 147 -20.53 43.15 9.71
N GLU A 148 -20.36 43.96 10.76
CA GLU A 148 -21.13 45.21 10.92
C GLU A 148 -20.81 46.23 9.83
N LYS A 149 -19.53 46.40 9.47
CA LYS A 149 -19.15 47.28 8.35
C LYS A 149 -19.70 46.81 7.00
N LEU A 150 -19.77 45.50 6.76
CA LEU A 150 -20.37 44.96 5.54
C LEU A 150 -21.89 45.21 5.50
N LYS A 151 -22.58 45.10 6.64
CA LYS A 151 -24.03 45.37 6.76
C LYS A 151 -24.39 46.85 6.61
N MET A 152 -23.45 47.78 6.81
CA MET A 152 -23.69 49.20 6.60
C MET A 152 -23.34 49.67 5.19
N ALA A 153 -22.72 48.82 4.36
CA ALA A 153 -22.31 49.13 3.00
C ALA A 153 -23.33 48.67 1.92
N PHE A 154 -24.38 47.95 2.32
CA PHE A 154 -25.49 47.48 1.49
C PHE A 154 -26.81 47.71 2.24
#